data_AF-A0A3S0S1R7-F1
#
_entry.id   AF-A0A3S0S1R7-F1
#
_cell.length_a   1.000
_cell.length_b   1.000
_cell.length_c   1.000
_cell.angle_alpha   90.00
_cell.angle_beta   90.00
_cell.angle_gamma   90.00
#
_symmetry.space_group_name_H-M   'P 1'
#
loop_
_entity.id
_entity.type
_entity.pdbx_description
1 polymer ?
#
loop_
_entity_poly.entity_id
_entity_poly.type
_entity_poly.pdbx_seq_one_letter_code
_entity_poly.pdbx_strand_id
1 'polypeptide(L)'
;MNGDVVQRGEDSSDGIWPPYQAFYIQSMLFSTRSAFQSAKALHSLVNQISQKAGQGEALSFDCSAALDHVQNIVLRAAAISRFLWPVRKGHDRRATHLKVALEISEDSPLHNRDLRNSVEHLDERLDSYLKNGIVGRIFPEWFGPTRDSKGVPTHYFRAFFIDTGTFKILDTSFVLQPVVDELMRIHYALEEFDEKGGVFPQST
;
A
#
# COMPACT_ATOMS: atom_id res chain seq x y z
N MET A 1 56.10 -17.46 -12.96
CA MET A 1 54.71 -17.94 -13.00
C MET A 1 53.85 -16.86 -12.35
N ASN A 2 53.43 -15.88 -13.14
CA ASN A 2 52.48 -14.87 -12.70
C ASN A 2 51.10 -15.47 -12.89
N GLY A 3 50.41 -15.71 -11.78
CA GLY A 3 48.99 -16.06 -11.81
C GLY A 3 48.20 -14.82 -12.16
N ASP A 4 47.64 -14.79 -13.37
CA ASP A 4 46.61 -13.83 -13.75
C ASP A 4 45.44 -13.98 -12.78
N VAL A 5 45.36 -13.03 -11.85
CA VAL A 5 44.12 -12.73 -11.16
C VAL A 5 43.21 -12.15 -12.23
N VAL A 6 42.35 -13.01 -12.79
CA VAL A 6 41.21 -12.59 -13.59
C VAL A 6 40.42 -11.61 -12.72
N GLN A 7 40.62 -10.32 -12.97
CA GLN A 7 39.75 -9.26 -12.49
C GLN A 7 38.36 -9.64 -12.98
N ARG A 8 37.48 -10.05 -12.06
CA ARG A 8 36.04 -10.13 -12.35
C ARG A 8 35.65 -8.73 -12.79
N GLY A 9 35.17 -8.62 -14.03
CA GLY A 9 34.69 -7.36 -14.57
C GLY A 9 33.72 -6.71 -13.59
N GLU A 10 34.17 -5.63 -12.98
CA GLU A 10 33.31 -4.57 -12.52
C GLU A 10 32.87 -3.83 -13.78
N ASP A 11 31.81 -4.32 -14.44
CA ASP A 11 30.94 -3.49 -15.28
C ASP A 11 29.77 -4.30 -15.84
N SER A 12 28.63 -3.62 -15.99
CA SER A 12 27.34 -4.06 -16.53
C SER A 12 26.36 -4.84 -15.63
N SER A 13 25.89 -4.22 -14.54
CA SER A 13 24.48 -4.45 -14.16
C SER A 13 23.85 -3.17 -13.62
N ASP A 14 23.20 -2.41 -14.50
CA ASP A 14 22.45 -1.18 -14.18
C ASP A 14 21.18 -1.42 -13.33
N GLY A 15 21.16 -2.46 -12.50
CA GLY A 15 20.04 -2.78 -11.64
C GLY A 15 19.99 -4.26 -11.26
N ILE A 16 18.83 -4.88 -11.48
CA ILE A 16 18.58 -6.27 -11.09
C ILE A 16 19.18 -7.21 -12.14
N TRP A 17 20.06 -8.14 -11.71
CA TRP A 17 20.61 -9.19 -12.58
C TRP A 17 19.47 -9.95 -13.27
N PRO A 18 19.49 -10.16 -14.61
CA PRO A 18 18.32 -10.66 -15.34
C PRO A 18 17.68 -11.95 -14.77
N PRO A 19 18.46 -12.99 -14.40
CA PRO A 19 17.89 -14.18 -13.75
C PRO A 19 17.17 -13.91 -12.42
N TYR A 20 17.45 -12.79 -11.75
CA TYR A 20 16.80 -12.42 -10.49
C TYR A 20 15.53 -11.59 -10.66
N GLN A 21 15.24 -11.07 -11.85
CA GLN A 21 14.06 -10.21 -12.09
C GLN A 21 12.75 -10.94 -11.78
N ALA A 22 12.66 -12.23 -12.14
CA ALA A 22 11.51 -13.07 -11.83
C ALA A 22 11.19 -13.11 -10.32
N PHE A 23 12.18 -13.12 -9.44
CA PHE A 23 11.94 -13.11 -7.99
C PHE A 23 11.33 -11.79 -7.51
N TYR A 24 11.75 -10.66 -8.10
CA TYR A 24 11.17 -9.35 -7.79
C TYR A 24 9.73 -9.24 -8.32
N ILE A 25 9.49 -9.69 -9.55
CA ILE A 25 8.16 -9.72 -10.17
C ILE A 25 7.21 -10.56 -9.31
N GLN A 26 7.58 -11.79 -8.98
CA GLN A 26 6.75 -12.68 -8.15
C GLN A 26 6.49 -12.12 -6.75
N SER A 27 7.49 -11.48 -6.12
CA SER A 27 7.33 -10.85 -4.81
C SER A 27 6.35 -9.67 -4.84
N MET A 28 6.42 -8.84 -5.89
CA MET A 28 5.51 -7.72 -6.06
C MET A 28 4.11 -8.18 -6.51
N LEU A 29 4.00 -9.23 -7.35
CA LEU A 29 2.74 -9.87 -7.71
C LEU A 29 2.01 -10.42 -6.49
N PHE A 30 2.73 -11.08 -5.59
CA PHE A 30 2.14 -11.55 -4.33
C PHE A 30 1.50 -10.40 -3.54
N SER A 31 2.19 -9.27 -3.43
CA SER A 31 1.70 -8.10 -2.69
C SER A 31 0.52 -7.41 -3.39
N THR A 32 0.63 -7.18 -4.70
CA THR A 32 -0.43 -6.53 -5.50
C THR A 32 -1.68 -7.40 -5.60
N ARG A 33 -1.55 -8.72 -5.77
CA ARG A 33 -2.69 -9.66 -5.80
C ARG A 33 -3.45 -9.67 -4.48
N SER A 34 -2.75 -9.67 -3.34
CA SER A 34 -3.36 -9.60 -2.01
C SER A 34 -4.14 -8.29 -1.82
N ALA A 35 -3.56 -7.17 -2.26
CA ALA A 35 -4.23 -5.86 -2.23
C ALA A 35 -5.47 -5.85 -3.12
N PHE A 36 -5.37 -6.38 -4.34
CA PHE A 36 -6.46 -6.41 -5.29
C PHE A 36 -7.66 -7.23 -4.80
N GLN A 37 -7.41 -8.40 -4.17
CA GLN A 37 -8.45 -9.19 -3.54
C GLN A 37 -9.17 -8.42 -2.42
N SER A 38 -8.40 -7.67 -1.60
CA SER A 38 -8.99 -6.84 -0.54
C SER A 38 -9.78 -5.66 -1.09
N ALA A 39 -9.29 -5.03 -2.17
CA ALA A 39 -10.00 -3.96 -2.86
C ALA A 39 -11.33 -4.46 -3.46
N LYS A 40 -11.36 -5.66 -4.06
CA LYS A 40 -12.58 -6.29 -4.56
C LYS A 40 -13.59 -6.57 -3.44
N ALA A 41 -13.14 -7.13 -2.32
CA ALA A 41 -13.99 -7.38 -1.16
C ALA A 41 -14.58 -6.07 -0.59
N LEU A 42 -13.74 -5.05 -0.45
CA LEU A 42 -14.14 -3.73 0.02
C LEU A 42 -15.16 -3.08 -0.93
N HIS A 43 -14.92 -3.12 -2.24
CA HIS A 43 -15.83 -2.57 -3.24
C HIS A 43 -17.20 -3.28 -3.20
N SER A 44 -17.21 -4.61 -3.11
CA SER A 44 -18.45 -5.38 -2.98
C SER A 44 -19.24 -4.97 -1.72
N LEU A 45 -18.56 -4.85 -0.58
CA LEU A 45 -19.18 -4.44 0.68
C LEU A 45 -19.75 -3.02 0.60
N VAL A 46 -18.99 -2.05 0.09
CA VAL A 46 -19.46 -0.67 -0.06
C VAL A 46 -20.69 -0.60 -0.96
N ASN A 47 -20.69 -1.33 -2.09
CA ASN A 47 -21.86 -1.41 -2.98
C ASN A 47 -23.08 -2.00 -2.27
N GLN A 48 -22.91 -3.05 -1.47
CA GLN A 48 -24.01 -3.64 -0.68
C GLN A 48 -24.55 -2.65 0.36
N ILE A 49 -23.67 -1.92 1.05
CA ILE A 49 -24.07 -0.87 2.00
C ILE A 49 -24.89 0.21 1.29
N SER A 50 -24.40 0.72 0.15
CA SER A 50 -25.08 1.76 -0.61
C SER A 50 -26.46 1.30 -1.13
N GLN A 51 -26.57 0.06 -1.60
CA GLN A 51 -27.84 -0.50 -2.07
C GLN A 51 -28.86 -0.66 -0.94
N LYS A 52 -28.45 -1.23 0.19
CA LYS A 52 -29.35 -1.42 1.35
C LYS A 52 -29.76 -0.10 2.00
N ALA A 53 -28.85 0.86 2.09
CA ALA A 53 -29.17 2.20 2.58
C ALA A 53 -30.25 2.88 1.71
N GLY A 54 -30.19 2.70 0.38
CA GLY A 54 -31.23 3.19 -0.55
C GLY A 54 -32.59 2.51 -0.37
N GLN A 55 -32.62 1.32 0.22
CA GLN A 55 -33.83 0.56 0.54
C GLN A 55 -34.34 0.82 1.97
N GLY A 56 -33.64 1.66 2.76
CA GLY A 56 -33.97 1.91 4.16
C GLY A 56 -33.60 0.76 5.11
N GLU A 57 -32.80 -0.21 4.63
CA GLU A 57 -32.36 -1.36 5.42
C GLU A 57 -30.97 -1.12 6.03
N ALA A 58 -30.79 -1.55 7.28
CA ALA A 58 -29.47 -1.63 7.89
C ALA A 58 -28.74 -2.90 7.41
N LEU A 59 -27.53 -2.75 6.86
CA LEU A 59 -26.64 -3.89 6.62
C LEU A 59 -25.93 -4.27 7.92
N SER A 60 -26.10 -5.51 8.36
CA SER A 60 -25.21 -6.11 9.36
C SER A 60 -23.98 -6.66 8.65
N PHE A 61 -22.80 -6.23 9.08
CA PHE A 61 -21.52 -6.72 8.58
C PHE A 61 -20.47 -6.64 9.69
N ASP A 62 -19.41 -7.40 9.52
CA ASP A 62 -18.26 -7.36 10.43
C ASP A 62 -17.39 -6.14 10.09
N CYS A 63 -17.45 -5.12 10.96
CA CYS A 63 -16.67 -3.89 10.81
C CYS A 63 -15.16 -4.16 10.88
N SER A 64 -14.72 -5.08 11.74
CA SER A 64 -13.31 -5.40 11.90
C SER A 64 -12.78 -6.06 10.63
N ALA A 65 -13.51 -7.05 10.09
CA ALA A 65 -13.15 -7.70 8.83
C ALA A 65 -13.10 -6.71 7.65
N ALA A 66 -14.03 -5.73 7.61
CA ALA A 66 -14.02 -4.69 6.59
C ALA A 66 -12.77 -3.79 6.70
N LEU A 67 -12.40 -3.39 7.92
CA LEU A 67 -11.21 -2.59 8.18
C LEU A 67 -9.91 -3.38 7.97
N ASP A 68 -9.92 -4.70 8.13
CA ASP A 68 -8.77 -5.56 7.83
C ASP A 68 -8.45 -5.56 6.32
N HIS A 69 -9.47 -5.54 5.46
CA HIS A 69 -9.25 -5.35 4.01
C HIS A 69 -8.62 -4.00 3.70
N VAL A 70 -9.12 -2.91 4.31
CA VAL A 70 -8.56 -1.56 4.12
C VAL A 70 -7.11 -1.51 4.58
N GLN A 71 -6.81 -2.05 5.77
CA GLN A 71 -5.47 -2.07 6.31
C GLN A 71 -4.53 -2.97 5.51
N ASN A 72 -5.01 -4.10 4.97
CA ASN A 72 -4.21 -4.93 4.09
C ASN A 72 -3.83 -4.19 2.80
N ILE A 73 -4.72 -3.40 2.20
CA ILE A 73 -4.38 -2.57 1.03
C ILE A 73 -3.22 -1.62 1.36
N VAL A 74 -3.30 -0.90 2.49
CA VAL A 74 -2.25 0.02 2.96
C VAL A 74 -0.94 -0.71 3.23
N LEU A 75 -0.99 -1.88 3.87
CA LEU A 75 0.17 -2.73 4.13
C LEU A 75 0.88 -3.17 2.84
N ARG A 76 0.11 -3.60 1.83
CA ARG A 76 0.67 -4.02 0.55
C ARG A 76 1.18 -2.83 -0.26
N ALA A 77 0.51 -1.69 -0.20
CA ALA A 77 1.02 -0.43 -0.75
C ALA A 77 2.38 -0.04 -0.15
N ALA A 78 2.51 -0.11 1.19
CA ALA A 78 3.78 0.14 1.87
C ALA A 78 4.86 -0.87 1.45
N ALA A 79 4.50 -2.14 1.26
CA ALA A 79 5.43 -3.16 0.77
C ALA A 79 5.96 -2.86 -0.62
N ILE A 80 5.09 -2.50 -1.57
CA ILE A 80 5.50 -2.08 -2.92
C ILE A 80 6.36 -0.81 -2.86
N SER A 81 5.95 0.17 -2.06
CA SER A 81 6.71 1.41 -1.86
C SER A 81 8.17 1.15 -1.43
N ARG A 82 8.44 0.15 -0.59
CA ARG A 82 9.82 -0.20 -0.16
C ARG A 82 10.71 -0.74 -1.28
N PHE A 83 10.14 -1.34 -2.33
CA PHE A 83 10.91 -1.73 -3.52
C PHE A 83 11.39 -0.50 -4.29
N LEU A 84 10.51 0.50 -4.40
CA LEU A 84 10.64 1.70 -5.23
C LEU A 84 11.38 2.86 -4.53
N TRP A 85 11.28 2.94 -3.20
CA TRP A 85 11.92 3.95 -2.35
C TRP A 85 12.55 3.28 -1.12
N PRO A 86 13.73 2.65 -1.26
CA PRO A 86 14.41 2.00 -0.13
C PRO A 86 14.78 3.00 0.97
N VAL A 87 14.69 2.56 2.24
CA VAL A 87 15.20 3.34 3.39
C VAL A 87 16.66 3.01 3.69
N ARG A 88 17.08 1.77 3.42
CA ARG A 88 18.47 1.33 3.64
C ARG A 88 19.32 1.60 2.40
N LYS A 89 20.56 2.03 2.62
CA LYS A 89 21.56 2.25 1.56
C LYS A 89 21.84 0.96 0.77
N GLY A 90 22.26 1.12 -0.49
CA GLY A 90 22.70 0.00 -1.33
C GLY A 90 21.59 -0.64 -2.17
N HIS A 91 20.41 -0.02 -2.19
CA HIS A 91 19.26 -0.51 -2.95
C HIS A 91 18.78 0.46 -4.04
N ASP A 92 19.50 1.58 -4.22
CA ASP A 92 19.11 2.67 -5.13
C ASP A 92 19.08 2.21 -6.59
N ARG A 93 20.06 1.40 -7.02
CA ARG A 93 20.09 0.84 -8.39
C ARG A 93 18.87 -0.01 -8.70
N ARG A 94 18.47 -0.88 -7.76
CA ARG A 94 17.24 -1.68 -7.88
C ARG A 94 16.02 -0.78 -7.95
N ALA A 95 15.94 0.22 -7.06
CA ALA A 95 14.81 1.14 -7.02
C ALA A 95 14.65 1.93 -8.33
N THR A 96 15.75 2.46 -8.88
CA THR A 96 15.77 3.14 -10.18
C THR A 96 15.32 2.21 -11.30
N HIS A 97 15.87 1.00 -11.38
CA HIS A 97 15.47 0.00 -12.37
C HIS A 97 13.96 -0.28 -12.33
N LEU A 98 13.40 -0.53 -11.13
CA LEU A 98 11.98 -0.82 -10.97
C LEU A 98 11.09 0.38 -11.30
N LYS A 99 11.47 1.60 -10.91
CA LYS A 99 10.71 2.81 -11.24
C LYS A 99 10.67 3.05 -12.74
N VAL A 100 11.78 2.82 -13.44
CA VAL A 100 11.81 2.93 -14.90
C VAL A 100 10.95 1.84 -15.55
N ALA A 101 11.11 0.58 -15.15
CA ALA A 101 10.35 -0.54 -15.71
C ALA A 101 8.83 -0.45 -15.48
N LEU A 102 8.40 0.15 -14.37
CA LEU A 102 6.99 0.33 -14.00
C LEU A 102 6.46 1.74 -14.32
N GLU A 103 7.26 2.60 -14.95
CA GLU A 103 6.91 3.99 -15.29
C GLU A 103 6.40 4.79 -14.07
N ILE A 104 7.07 4.65 -12.92
CA ILE A 104 6.69 5.29 -11.66
C ILE A 104 7.47 6.60 -11.46
N SER A 105 6.73 7.70 -11.28
CA SER A 105 7.27 9.00 -10.91
C SER A 105 7.21 9.25 -9.39
N GLU A 106 7.84 10.34 -8.94
CA GLU A 106 7.80 10.78 -7.54
C GLU A 106 6.42 11.31 -7.09
N ASP A 107 5.51 11.56 -8.04
CA ASP A 107 4.12 11.97 -7.79
C ASP A 107 3.19 10.78 -7.50
N SER A 108 3.72 9.55 -7.57
CA SER A 108 2.96 8.33 -7.27
C SER A 108 2.40 8.36 -5.84
N PRO A 109 1.13 7.97 -5.63
CA PRO A 109 0.54 7.90 -4.29
C PRO A 109 1.26 6.92 -3.37
N LEU A 110 2.09 6.01 -3.91
CA LEU A 110 2.91 5.08 -3.16
C LEU A 110 4.19 5.71 -2.59
N HIS A 111 4.57 6.93 -3.01
CA HIS A 111 5.72 7.65 -2.45
C HIS A 111 5.44 8.24 -1.06
N ASN A 112 4.17 8.24 -0.61
CA ASN A 112 3.79 8.80 0.68
C ASN A 112 4.49 8.09 1.85
N ARG A 113 5.33 8.83 2.59
CA ARG A 113 6.06 8.32 3.75
C ARG A 113 5.16 7.96 4.92
N ASP A 114 4.10 8.74 5.13
CA ASP A 114 3.13 8.48 6.19
C ASP A 114 2.42 7.16 5.95
N LEU A 115 2.13 6.81 4.69
CA LEU A 115 1.53 5.52 4.33
C LEU A 115 2.42 4.36 4.80
N ARG A 116 3.72 4.47 4.58
CA ARG A 116 4.69 3.44 4.99
C ARG A 116 4.82 3.36 6.51
N ASN A 117 5.02 4.52 7.15
CA ASN A 117 5.23 4.62 8.59
C ASN A 117 3.97 4.23 9.37
N SER A 118 2.79 4.45 8.78
CA SER A 118 1.52 4.31 9.50
C SER A 118 1.26 2.90 10.01
N VAL A 119 1.82 1.89 9.35
CA VAL A 119 1.63 0.49 9.74
C VAL A 119 2.89 -0.14 10.34
N GLU A 120 4.09 0.31 9.98
CA GLU A 120 5.34 -0.25 10.53
C GLU A 120 5.57 0.12 12.00
N HIS A 121 5.14 1.33 12.41
CA HIS A 121 5.39 1.89 13.74
C HIS A 121 4.07 2.14 14.48
N LEU A 122 3.07 1.28 14.29
CA LEU A 122 1.74 1.48 14.87
C LEU A 122 1.77 1.51 16.40
N ASP A 123 2.60 0.66 17.02
CA ASP A 123 2.81 0.60 18.47
C ASP A 123 3.41 1.90 19.02
N GLU A 124 4.52 2.38 18.43
CA GLU A 124 5.15 3.65 18.83
C GLU A 124 4.23 4.86 18.59
N ARG A 125 3.45 4.83 17.50
CA ARG A 125 2.46 5.87 17.20
C ARG A 125 1.31 5.84 18.20
N LEU A 126 0.87 4.67 18.65
CA LEU A 126 -0.16 4.55 19.68
C LEU A 126 0.30 5.14 21.00
N ASP A 127 1.52 4.85 21.43
CA ASP A 127 2.12 5.44 22.65
C ASP A 127 2.15 6.97 22.55
N SER A 128 2.62 7.50 21.42
CA SER A 128 2.65 8.94 21.15
C SER A 128 1.25 9.56 21.17
N TYR A 129 0.28 8.88 20.53
CA TYR A 129 -1.11 9.33 20.46
C TYR A 129 -1.78 9.43 21.83
N LEU A 130 -1.45 8.50 22.74
CA LEU A 130 -2.03 8.44 24.09
C LEU A 130 -1.27 9.25 25.14
N LYS A 131 -0.04 9.72 24.83
CA LYS A 131 0.88 10.35 25.78
C LYS A 131 0.28 11.53 26.56
N ASN A 132 -0.56 12.33 25.93
CA ASN A 132 -1.16 13.53 26.54
C ASN A 132 -2.57 13.29 27.10
N GLY A 133 -3.07 12.05 27.05
CA GLY A 133 -4.46 11.72 27.32
C GLY A 133 -5.40 12.10 26.16
N ILE A 134 -6.52 11.40 26.08
CA ILE A 134 -7.59 11.66 25.10
C ILE A 134 -8.91 11.90 25.83
N VAL A 135 -9.73 12.82 25.32
CA VAL A 135 -11.03 13.20 25.90
C VAL A 135 -12.09 13.26 24.80
N GLY A 136 -13.36 13.10 25.16
CA GLY A 136 -14.46 13.10 24.19
C GLY A 136 -14.83 11.68 23.73
N ARG A 137 -15.24 11.54 22.47
CA ARG A 137 -15.74 10.26 21.93
C ARG A 137 -14.60 9.42 21.39
N ILE A 138 -14.54 8.17 21.79
CA ILE A 138 -13.51 7.23 21.35
C ILE A 138 -14.19 6.10 20.59
N PHE A 139 -13.79 5.93 19.34
CA PHE A 139 -14.21 4.84 18.47
C PHE A 139 -12.99 3.97 18.17
N PRO A 140 -12.93 2.75 18.74
CA PRO A 140 -11.90 1.79 18.34
C PRO A 140 -11.96 1.52 16.83
N GLU A 141 -13.17 1.34 16.30
CA GLU A 141 -13.42 1.05 14.90
C GLU A 141 -14.61 1.85 14.36
N TRP A 142 -14.51 2.26 13.11
CA TRP A 142 -15.59 2.93 12.38
C TRP A 142 -15.55 2.59 10.90
N PHE A 143 -16.66 2.11 10.34
CA PHE A 143 -16.81 1.91 8.90
C PHE A 143 -18.15 2.48 8.47
N GLY A 144 -18.14 3.57 7.72
CA GLY A 144 -19.38 4.28 7.36
C GLY A 144 -19.12 5.72 6.90
N PRO A 145 -20.16 6.55 6.77
CA PRO A 145 -20.00 7.94 6.35
C PRO A 145 -19.29 8.78 7.41
N THR A 146 -18.79 9.96 7.03
CA THR A 146 -18.26 10.94 7.96
C THR A 146 -19.35 11.37 8.95
N ARG A 147 -19.00 11.43 10.25
CA ARG A 147 -19.90 11.90 11.30
C ARG A 147 -19.56 13.34 11.69
N ASP A 148 -20.59 14.18 11.80
CA ASP A 148 -20.43 15.49 12.42
C ASP A 148 -20.10 15.32 13.91
N SER A 149 -18.97 15.88 14.32
CA SER A 149 -18.49 15.86 15.70
C SER A 149 -19.33 16.73 16.63
N LYS A 150 -20.12 17.68 16.10
CA LYS A 150 -20.91 18.66 16.86
C LYS A 150 -20.08 19.38 17.94
N GLY A 151 -18.80 19.64 17.66
CA GLY A 151 -17.88 20.28 18.58
C GLY A 151 -17.32 19.39 19.70
N VAL A 152 -17.64 18.09 19.71
CA VAL A 152 -17.06 17.12 20.66
C VAL A 152 -15.83 16.46 20.02
N PRO A 153 -14.63 16.56 20.61
CA PRO A 153 -13.46 15.83 20.14
C PRO A 153 -13.78 14.35 19.92
N THR A 154 -13.44 13.84 18.73
CA THR A 154 -13.74 12.47 18.32
C THR A 154 -12.47 11.79 17.85
N HIS A 155 -12.17 10.66 18.46
CA HIS A 155 -10.97 9.88 18.25
C HIS A 155 -11.33 8.57 17.55
N TYR A 156 -10.63 8.26 16.46
CA TYR A 156 -10.76 7.01 15.72
C TYR A 156 -9.43 6.28 15.76
N PHE A 157 -9.43 5.03 16.24
CA PHE A 157 -8.20 4.23 16.21
C PHE A 157 -8.00 3.64 14.82
N ARG A 158 -9.05 3.06 14.25
CA ARG A 158 -9.15 2.67 12.84
C ARG A 158 -10.50 3.12 12.30
N ALA A 159 -10.52 3.78 11.16
CA ALA A 159 -11.76 4.17 10.51
C ALA A 159 -11.66 4.17 9.00
N PHE A 160 -12.74 3.81 8.31
CA PHE A 160 -12.88 4.01 6.87
C PHE A 160 -14.16 4.80 6.58
N PHE A 161 -13.98 5.95 5.95
CA PHE A 161 -15.04 6.88 5.59
C PHE A 161 -15.48 6.64 4.14
N ILE A 162 -16.61 5.97 3.95
CA ILE A 162 -17.06 5.48 2.63
C ILE A 162 -17.45 6.59 1.66
N ASP A 163 -17.84 7.75 2.18
CA ASP A 163 -18.23 8.95 1.43
C ASP A 163 -17.02 9.67 0.81
N THR A 164 -15.87 9.59 1.45
CA THR A 164 -14.62 10.22 0.99
C THR A 164 -13.59 9.21 0.49
N GLY A 165 -13.81 7.91 0.71
CA GLY A 165 -12.82 6.86 0.46
C GLY A 165 -11.58 6.99 1.36
N THR A 166 -11.72 7.59 2.54
CA THR A 166 -10.59 7.92 3.41
C THR A 166 -10.41 6.88 4.51
N PHE A 167 -9.23 6.27 4.58
CA PHE A 167 -8.80 5.49 5.72
C PHE A 167 -8.13 6.39 6.75
N LYS A 168 -8.49 6.25 8.02
CA LYS A 168 -7.86 6.92 9.16
C LYS A 168 -7.33 5.88 10.14
N ILE A 169 -6.08 6.05 10.53
CA ILE A 169 -5.44 5.25 11.57
C ILE A 169 -4.74 6.18 12.54
N LEU A 170 -5.27 6.25 13.76
CA LEU A 170 -4.91 7.24 14.77
C LEU A 170 -5.03 8.68 14.22
N ASP A 171 -3.92 9.41 14.16
CA ASP A 171 -3.82 10.79 13.69
C ASP A 171 -3.69 10.93 12.17
N THR A 172 -3.31 9.88 11.45
CA THR A 172 -3.06 9.93 10.00
C THR A 172 -4.26 9.51 9.16
N SER A 173 -4.42 10.11 7.99
CA SER A 173 -5.50 9.81 7.04
C SER A 173 -4.97 9.68 5.60
N PHE A 174 -5.57 8.78 4.82
CA PHE A 174 -5.21 8.47 3.45
C PHE A 174 -6.45 8.31 2.58
N VAL A 175 -6.48 8.97 1.43
CA VAL A 175 -7.48 8.66 0.40
C VAL A 175 -7.05 7.37 -0.29
N LEU A 176 -7.89 6.34 -0.24
CA LEU A 176 -7.51 4.99 -0.63
C LEU A 176 -7.56 4.76 -2.14
N GLN A 177 -8.46 5.43 -2.86
CA GLN A 177 -8.70 5.17 -4.28
C GLN A 177 -7.43 5.36 -5.14
N PRO A 178 -6.66 6.46 -5.05
CA PRO A 178 -5.43 6.62 -5.84
C PRO A 178 -4.40 5.52 -5.56
N VAL A 179 -4.31 5.06 -4.31
CA VAL A 179 -3.41 3.96 -3.92
C VAL A 179 -3.84 2.64 -4.56
N VAL A 180 -5.14 2.35 -4.56
CA VAL A 180 -5.71 1.15 -5.20
C VAL A 180 -5.50 1.19 -6.71
N ASP A 181 -5.74 2.34 -7.35
CA ASP A 181 -5.56 2.51 -8.79
C ASP A 181 -4.12 2.26 -9.21
N GLU A 182 -3.15 2.85 -8.48
CA GLU A 182 -1.73 2.66 -8.77
C GLU A 182 -1.27 1.22 -8.50
N LEU A 183 -1.78 0.57 -7.44
CA LEU A 183 -1.50 -0.84 -7.18
C LEU A 183 -2.05 -1.76 -8.29
N MET A 184 -3.24 -1.48 -8.82
CA MET A 184 -3.82 -2.24 -9.92
C MET A 184 -3.04 -2.02 -11.23
N ARG A 185 -2.62 -0.78 -11.52
CA ARG A 185 -1.75 -0.49 -12.68
C ARG A 185 -0.46 -1.30 -12.61
N ILE A 186 0.21 -1.29 -11.44
CA ILE A 186 1.43 -2.08 -11.20
C ILE A 186 1.12 -3.58 -11.31
N HIS A 187 -0.01 -4.05 -10.79
CA HIS A 187 -0.41 -5.45 -10.88
C HIS A 187 -0.45 -5.95 -12.32
N TYR A 188 -1.16 -5.23 -13.20
CA TYR A 188 -1.30 -5.63 -14.60
C TYR A 188 0.03 -5.57 -15.36
N ALA A 189 0.86 -4.56 -15.12
CA ALA A 189 2.21 -4.52 -15.70
C ALA A 189 3.06 -5.72 -15.26
N LEU A 190 2.99 -6.11 -13.98
CA LEU A 190 3.73 -7.27 -13.49
C LEU A 190 3.22 -8.60 -14.04
N GLU A 191 1.91 -8.75 -14.25
CA GLU A 191 1.34 -9.94 -14.90
C GLU A 191 1.88 -10.05 -16.34
N GLU A 192 1.93 -8.94 -17.09
CA GLU A 192 2.50 -8.91 -18.43
C GLU A 192 4.00 -9.29 -18.43
N PHE A 193 4.78 -8.80 -17.46
CA PHE A 193 6.21 -9.13 -17.36
C PHE A 193 6.44 -10.60 -17.00
N ASP A 194 5.58 -11.18 -16.16
CA ASP A 194 5.63 -12.59 -15.80
C ASP A 194 5.32 -13.49 -16.99
N GLU A 195 4.26 -13.16 -17.75
CA GLU A 195 3.88 -13.86 -18.98
C GLU A 195 4.96 -13.80 -20.07
N LYS A 196 5.74 -12.70 -20.10
CA LYS A 196 6.86 -12.50 -21.03
C LYS A 196 8.20 -13.11 -20.54
N GLY A 197 8.15 -14.04 -19.60
CA GLY A 197 9.31 -14.81 -19.14
C GLY A 197 9.95 -14.28 -17.85
N GLY A 198 9.22 -13.49 -17.07
CA GLY A 198 9.70 -13.00 -15.78
C GLY A 198 10.82 -11.97 -15.88
N VAL A 199 10.77 -11.10 -16.90
CA VAL A 199 11.76 -10.07 -17.17
C VAL A 199 11.11 -8.69 -17.27
N PHE A 200 11.78 -7.67 -16.77
CA PHE A 200 11.38 -6.28 -16.93
C PHE A 200 11.67 -5.80 -18.37
N PRO A 201 10.86 -4.86 -18.90
CA PRO A 201 11.14 -4.26 -20.20
C PRO A 201 12.48 -3.54 -20.16
N GLN A 202 13.26 -3.68 -21.24
CA GLN A 202 14.49 -2.92 -21.41
C GLN A 202 14.13 -1.47 -21.72
N SER A 203 14.73 -0.52 -21.00
CA SER A 203 14.63 0.89 -21.32
C SER A 203 15.23 1.10 -22.71
N THR A 204 14.43 1.63 -23.64
CA THR A 204 14.87 2.02 -24.99
C THR A 204 15.57 3.37 -24.96
#